data_AF-A0A445BI79-F1
#
_entry.id   AF-A0A445BI79-F1
#
_cell.length_a   1.000
_cell.length_b   1.000
_cell.length_c   1.000
_cell.angle_alpha   90.00
_cell.angle_beta   90.00
_cell.angle_gamma   90.00
#
_symmetry.space_group_name_H-M   'P 1'
#
loop_
_entity.id
_entity.type
_entity.pdbx_description
1 polymer ?
#
loop_
_entity_poly.entity_id
_entity_poly.type
_entity_poly.pdbx_seq_one_letter_code
_entity_poly.pdbx_strand_id
1 'polypeptide(L)' 'MYNSPGISIALIFITVGIGFKLSPAPSHQWTPDVYEGVRFVR' A
#
# COMPACT_ATOMS: atom_id res chain seq x y z
N MET A 1 5.90 -9.59 -28.21
CA MET A 1 6.74 -9.43 -26.99
C MET A 1 6.13 -8.48 -25.94
N TYR A 2 5.04 -7.76 -26.23
CA TYR A 2 4.47 -6.72 -25.36
C TYR A 2 3.28 -7.18 -24.49
N ASN A 3 2.82 -8.42 -24.66
CA ASN A 3 1.69 -9.00 -23.91
C ASN A 3 2.18 -10.10 -22.96
N SER A 4 3.17 -9.78 -22.12
CA SER A 4 3.54 -10.68 -21.03
C SER A 4 2.70 -10.34 -19.79
N PRO A 5 1.77 -11.20 -19.36
CA PRO A 5 0.95 -10.94 -18.18
C PRO A 5 1.80 -10.76 -16.91
N GLY A 6 3.02 -11.33 -16.88
CA GLY A 6 3.95 -11.17 -15.76
C GLY A 6 4.39 -9.72 -15.54
N ILE A 7 4.60 -8.95 -16.60
CA ILE A 7 4.98 -7.53 -16.47
C ILE A 7 3.82 -6.71 -15.90
N SER A 8 2.59 -6.96 -16.35
CA SER A 8 1.39 -6.32 -15.82
C SER A 8 1.20 -6.63 -14.33
N ILE A 9 1.36 -7.89 -13.94
CA ILE A 9 1.27 -8.32 -12.53
C ILE A 9 2.34 -7.61 -11.68
N ALA A 10 3.59 -7.56 -12.15
CA ALA A 10 4.67 -6.87 -11.44
C ALA A 10 4.36 -5.38 -11.23
N LEU A 11 3.86 -4.70 -12.26
CA LEU A 11 3.48 -3.29 -12.17
C LEU A 11 2.31 -3.05 -11.21
N ILE A 12 1.32 -3.95 -11.17
CA ILE A 12 0.21 -3.88 -10.22
C ILE A 12 0.74 -3.99 -8.78
N PHE A 13 1.59 -4.97 -8.47
CA PHE A 13 2.13 -5.13 -7.12
C PHE A 13 3.00 -3.95 -6.69
N ILE A 14 3.81 -3.39 -7.59
CA ILE A 14 4.58 -2.17 -7.33
C ILE A 14 3.63 -1.02 -6.97
N THR A 15 2.57 -0.83 -7.78
CA THR A 15 1.59 0.23 -7.56
C THR A 15 0.85 0.06 -6.24
N VAL A 16 0.43 -1.16 -5.90
CA VAL A 16 -0.22 -1.48 -4.63
C VAL A 16 0.72 -1.23 -3.44
N GLY A 17 2.00 -1.62 -3.55
CA GLY A 17 2.99 -1.38 -2.50
C GLY A 17 3.30 0.10 -2.26
N ILE A 18 3.36 0.89 -3.32
CA ILE A 18 3.49 2.36 -3.22
C ILE A 18 2.22 2.96 -2.62
N GLY A 19 1.04 2.52 -3.09
CA GLY A 19 -0.25 2.93 -2.53
C GLY A 19 -0.32 2.70 -1.03
N PHE A 20 0.04 1.51 -0.55
CA PHE A 20 0.04 1.19 0.89
C PHE A 20 0.86 2.17 1.74
N LYS A 21 2.02 2.62 1.25
CA LYS A 21 2.87 3.60 1.95
C LYS A 21 2.28 5.01 2.00
N LEU A 22 1.51 5.38 0.98
CA LEU A 22 0.86 6.69 0.88
C LEU A 22 -0.48 6.75 1.61
N SER A 23 -1.03 5.62 2.03
CA SER A 23 -2.32 5.50 2.70
C SER A 23 -3.55 6.15 1.99
N PRO A 24 -3.69 6.15 0.65
CA PRO A 24 -4.96 6.50 0.00
C PRO A 24 -6.00 5.39 0.24
N ALA A 25 -7.28 5.67 0.01
CA ALA A 25 -8.30 4.61 -0.03
C ALA A 25 -8.02 3.62 -1.18
N PRO A 26 -8.17 2.29 -0.97
CA PRO A 26 -8.67 1.56 0.21
C PRO A 26 -7.54 1.01 1.11
N SER A 27 -6.36 1.62 1.13
CA SER A 27 -5.18 1.18 1.93
C SER A 27 -4.96 2.01 3.20
N HIS A 28 -5.95 2.80 3.62
CA HIS A 28 -5.82 3.71 4.76
C HIS A 28 -6.17 3.06 6.11
N GLN A 29 -6.75 1.86 6.12
CA GLN A 29 -7.39 1.27 7.31
C GLN A 29 -6.46 1.15 8.52
N TRP A 30 -5.18 0.84 8.32
CA TRP A 30 -4.18 0.70 9.40
C TRP A 30 -3.64 2.04 9.93
N THR A 31 -3.84 3.12 9.18
CA THR A 31 -3.28 4.46 9.43
C THR A 31 -3.75 5.05 10.77
N PRO A 32 -5.07 5.08 11.10
CA PRO A 32 -5.53 5.55 12.40
C PRO A 32 -4.98 4.71 13.55
N ASP A 33 -4.99 3.37 13.44
CA ASP A 33 -4.51 2.47 14.51
C ASP A 33 -3.04 2.73 14.87
N VAL A 34 -2.17 2.95 13.88
CA VAL A 34 -0.74 3.21 14.13
C VAL A 34 -0.52 4.61 14.72
N TYR A 35 -1.17 5.64 14.19
CA TYR A 35 -1.04 7.00 14.74
C TYR A 35 -1.57 7.08 16.18
N GLU A 36 -2.67 6.38 16.47
CA GLU A 36 -3.19 6.25 17.83
C GLU A 36 -2.31 5.36 18.72
N GLY A 37 -1.77 4.25 18.22
CA GLY A 37 -0.87 3.40 18.98
C GLY A 37 0.41 4.15 19.42
N VAL A 38 1.00 4.97 18.55
CA VAL A 38 2.23 5.72 18.85
C VAL A 38 2.06 6.74 19.99
N ARG A 39 0.87 7.31 20.17
CA ARG A 39 0.57 8.22 21.30
C ARG A 39 0.31 7.49 22.62
N PHE A 40 -0.02 6.20 22.58
CA PHE A 40 -0.30 5.40 23.78
C PHE A 40 0.92 4.63 24.32
N VAL A 41 1.91 4.35 23.48
CA VAL A 41 3.16 3.64 23.88
C VAL A 41 4.29 4.62 24.25
N ARG A 42 3.97 5.91 24.43
CA ARG A 42 4.90 6.94 24.94
C ARG A 42 4.54 7.39 26.34
#